data_AF-A0A1Y2JPP9-F1
#
_entry.id   AF-A0A1Y2JPP9-F1
#
_cell.length_a   1.000
_cell.length_b   1.000
_cell.length_c   1.000
_cell.angle_alpha   90.00
_cell.angle_beta   90.00
_cell.angle_gamma   90.00
#
_symmetry.space_group_name_H-M   'P 1'
#
loop_
_entity.id
_entity.type
_entity.pdbx_description
1 polymer ?
#
loop_
_entity_poly.entity_id
_entity_poly.type
_entity_poly.pdbx_seq_one_letter_code
_entity_poly.pdbx_strand_id
1 'polypeptide(L)' 'MADYHLTESDDLVIRTADGAAIPNDPDNRDWIEYQNWLALGNEPDPYKKLPVIVASLDSVGTGKTTNQILGV' A
#
# COMPACT_ATOMS: atom_id res chain seq x y z
N MET A 1 9.93 -12.01 -6.53
CA MET A 1 8.85 -11.43 -5.71
C MET A 1 9.04 -11.99 -4.32
N ALA A 2 9.12 -11.15 -3.29
CA ALA A 2 9.25 -11.66 -1.93
C ALA A 2 7.98 -12.43 -1.52
N ASP A 3 8.13 -13.49 -0.73
CA ASP A 3 7.01 -14.27 -0.19
C ASP A 3 6.15 -13.48 0.80
N TYR A 4 6.69 -12.37 1.31
CA TYR A 4 6.07 -11.47 2.28
C TYR A 4 6.29 -10.01 1.89
N HIS A 5 5.34 -9.14 2.25
CA HIS A 5 5.51 -7.70 2.16
C HIS A 5 5.10 -7.00 3.45
N LEU A 6 5.81 -5.91 3.77
CA LEU A 6 5.52 -5.11 4.96
C LEU A 6 4.25 -4.26 4.75
N THR A 7 3.59 -3.94 5.85
CA THR A 7 2.45 -3.02 5.88
C THR A 7 2.87 -1.68 6.49
N GLU A 8 1.92 -0.73 6.64
CA GLU A 8 2.21 0.54 7.32
C GLU A 8 2.60 0.32 8.80
N SER A 9 2.22 -0.82 9.38
CA SER A 9 2.56 -1.22 10.74
C SER A 9 3.60 -2.35 10.72
N ASP A 10 4.68 -2.19 11.48
CA ASP A 10 5.72 -3.23 11.65
C ASP A 10 5.19 -4.48 12.38
N ASP A 11 4.05 -4.38 13.08
CA ASP A 11 3.40 -5.50 13.78
C ASP A 11 2.53 -6.39 12.89
N LEU A 12 2.47 -6.10 11.58
CA LEU A 12 1.63 -6.81 10.64
C LEU A 12 2.35 -7.01 9.31
N VAL A 13 2.49 -8.27 8.91
CA VAL A 13 3.10 -8.67 7.64
C VAL A 13 2.06 -9.37 6.78
N ILE A 14 2.06 -9.17 5.47
CA ILE A 14 1.14 -9.88 4.57
C ILE A 14 1.92 -10.90 3.75
N ARG A 15 1.42 -12.14 3.72
CA ARG A 15 1.97 -13.21 2.90
C ARG A 15 1.46 -13.08 1.46
N THR A 16 2.37 -12.91 0.51
CA THR A 16 2.07 -12.69 -0.91
C THR A 16 1.38 -13.90 -1.56
N ALA A 17 1.60 -15.11 -1.03
CA ALA A 17 1.03 -16.35 -1.58
C ALA A 17 -0.51 -16.42 -1.52
N ASP A 18 -1.10 -15.94 -0.41
CA ASP A 18 -2.55 -16.05 -0.16
C ASP A 18 -3.20 -14.73 0.26
N GLY A 19 -2.40 -13.66 0.43
CA GLY A 19 -2.86 -12.37 0.93
C GLY A 19 -3.22 -12.38 2.43
N ALA A 20 -2.82 -13.42 3.17
CA ALA A 20 -3.09 -13.53 4.59
C ALA A 20 -2.32 -12.46 5.40
N ALA A 21 -3.01 -11.76 6.28
CA ALA A 21 -2.43 -10.81 7.21
C ALA A 21 -1.96 -11.54 8.48
N ILE A 22 -0.66 -11.51 8.72
CA ILE A 22 0.04 -12.20 9.79
C ILE A 22 0.38 -11.18 10.88
N PRO A 23 -0.29 -11.22 12.04
CA PRO A 23 0.11 -10.41 13.17
C PRO A 23 1.44 -10.89 13.77
N ASN A 24 2.19 -9.95 14.35
CA ASN A 24 3.28 -10.14 15.30
C ASN A 24 2.75 -10.83 16.56
N ASP A 25 2.50 -12.13 16.47
CA ASP A 25 2.08 -12.96 17.59
C ASP A 25 3.02 -14.17 17.68
N PRO A 26 3.69 -14.40 18.82
CA PRO A 26 4.67 -15.46 18.96
C PRO A 26 4.04 -16.87 18.95
N ASP A 27 2.74 -17.00 19.21
CA ASP A 27 2.01 -18.27 19.08
C ASP A 27 1.46 -18.48 17.66
N ASN A 28 1.59 -17.49 16.78
CA ASN A 28 1.16 -17.62 15.39
C ASN A 28 2.21 -18.34 14.54
N ARG A 29 1.82 -19.47 13.95
CA ARG A 29 2.69 -20.27 13.09
C ARG A 29 3.25 -19.47 11.92
N ASP A 30 2.40 -18.67 11.27
CA ASP A 30 2.81 -17.91 10.09
C ASP A 30 3.85 -16.83 10.45
N TRP A 31 3.81 -16.30 11.67
CA TRP A 31 4.81 -15.36 12.18
C TRP A 31 6.15 -16.05 12.42
N ILE A 32 6.14 -17.24 13.03
CA ILE A 32 7.35 -18.06 13.23
C ILE A 32 8.00 -18.45 11.89
N GLU A 33 7.19 -18.82 10.89
CA GLU A 33 7.69 -19.11 9.54
C GLU A 33 8.32 -17.88 8.88
N TYR A 34 7.68 -16.71 9.00
CA TYR A 34 8.25 -15.44 8.54
C TYR A 34 9.59 -15.11 9.21
N GLN A 35 9.71 -15.31 10.53
CA GLN A 35 10.96 -15.11 11.26
C GLN A 35 12.07 -16.07 10.81
N ASN A 36 11.74 -17.34 10.58
CA ASN A 36 12.70 -18.30 10.02
C ASN A 36 13.14 -17.91 8.61
N TRP A 37 12.21 -17.40 7.79
CA TRP A 37 12.50 -16.93 6.44
C TRP A 37 13.44 -15.72 6.46
N LEU A 38 13.24 -14.76 7.37
CA LEU A 38 14.19 -13.66 7.61
C LEU A 38 15.56 -14.15 8.07
N ALA A 39 15.60 -15.15 8.97
CA ALA A 39 16.85 -15.71 9.50
C ALA A 39 17.70 -16.42 8.42
N LEU A 40 17.07 -16.87 7.34
CA LEU A 40 17.75 -17.42 6.15
C LEU A 40 18.38 -16.34 5.26
N GLY A 41 18.23 -15.05 5.61
CA GLY A 41 18.76 -13.92 4.86
C GLY A 41 17.84 -13.44 3.74
N ASN A 42 16.56 -13.81 3.77
CA ASN A 42 15.57 -13.26 2.84
C ASN A 42 15.06 -11.91 3.34
N GLU A 43 14.62 -11.06 2.41
CA GLU A 43 14.22 -9.68 2.70
C GLU A 43 12.80 -9.43 2.14
N PRO A 44 11.84 -8.98 2.98
CA PRO A 44 10.46 -8.76 2.57
C PRO A 44 10.38 -7.56 1.63
N ASP A 45 9.35 -7.53 0.78
CA ASP A 45 9.09 -6.35 -0.04
C ASP A 45 8.72 -5.17 0.88
N PRO A 46 9.38 -4.00 0.72
CA PRO A 46 9.15 -2.86 1.60
C PRO A 46 7.72 -2.34 1.43
N TYR A 47 7.16 -1.79 2.51
CA TYR A 47 5.85 -1.15 2.45
C TYR A 47 5.90 0.02 1.45
N LYS A 48 5.20 -0.14 0.33
CA LYS A 48 5.05 0.92 -0.65
C LYS A 48 3.76 1.66 -0.37
N LYS A 49 3.84 2.73 0.42
CA LYS A 49 2.74 3.69 0.56
C LYS A 49 2.39 4.22 -0.83
N LEU A 50 1.27 3.77 -1.40
CA LEU A 50 0.76 4.42 -2.60
C LEU A 50 0.48 5.88 -2.22
N PRO A 51 0.97 6.86 -2.99
CA PRO A 51 0.54 8.22 -2.76
C PRO A 51 -0.99 8.21 -2.85
N VAL A 52 -1.65 8.70 -1.80
CA VAL A 52 -3.08 8.97 -1.83
C VAL A 52 -3.29 9.79 -3.10
N ILE A 53 -3.93 9.20 -4.10
CA ILE A 53 -4.51 9.97 -5.18
C ILE A 53 -5.61 10.78 -4.51
N VAL A 54 -5.24 11.93 -3.94
CA VAL A 54 -6.18 13.01 -3.82
C VAL A 54 -6.58 13.23 -5.27
N ALA A 55 -7.74 12.72 -5.62
CA ALA A 55 -8.36 13.08 -6.87
C ALA A 55 -8.34 14.60 -6.83
N SER A 56 -7.48 15.21 -7.64
CA SER A 56 -7.71 16.54 -8.15
C SER A 56 -9.00 16.45 -8.96
N LEU A 57 -10.13 16.22 -8.28
CA LEU A 57 -11.48 16.40 -8.79
C LEU A 57 -11.82 17.90 -8.65
N ASP A 58 -10.87 18.75 -9.02
CA ASP A 58 -11.04 20.20 -9.12
C ASP A 58 -10.09 20.68 -10.19
N SER A 59 -10.35 20.28 -11.44
CA SER A 59 -10.12 21.06 -12.68
C SER A 59 -9.85 20.15 -13.89
N VAL A 60 -10.78 19.26 -14.22
CA VAL A 60 -11.01 18.92 -15.63
C VAL A 60 -12.22 19.71 -16.09
N GLY A 61 -11.97 20.87 -16.72
CA GLY A 61 -13.07 21.70 -17.20
C GLY A 61 -12.66 23.07 -17.67
N THR A 62 -11.91 23.12 -18.77
CA THR A 62 -11.98 24.18 -19.79
C THR A 62 -11.86 25.63 -19.30
N GLY A 63 -10.70 26.24 -19.57
CA GLY A 63 -10.65 27.68 -19.80
C GLY A 63 -11.69 28.09 -20.85
N LYS A 64 -12.77 28.71 -20.38
CA LYS A 64 -13.67 29.64 -21.08
C LYS A 64 -14.66 30.13 -20.04
N THR A 65 -14.44 31.35 -19.60
CA THR A 65 -15.36 32.10 -18.75
C THR A 65 -16.72 32.20 -19.44
N THR A 66 -17.80 31.83 -18.74
CA THR A 66 -19.18 32.14 -19.16
C THR A 66 -19.40 33.66 -19.34
N ASN A 67 -18.53 34.50 -18.77
CA ASN A 67 -18.56 35.96 -18.98
C ASN A 67 -18.09 36.44 -20.37
N GLN A 68 -17.78 35.56 -21.33
CA GLN A 68 -17.44 35.97 -22.71
C GLN A 68 -18.51 35.59 -23.76
N ILE A 69 -19.62 34.94 -23.38
CA ILE A 69 -20.65 34.48 -24.35
C ILE A 69 -21.93 35.33 -24.34
N LEU A 70 -22.16 36.19 -23.33
CA LEU A 70 -23.28 37.13 -23.34
C LEU A 70 -22.78 38.57 -23.38
N GLY A 71 -22.81 39.14 -24.58
CA GLY A 71 -22.42 40.52 -24.82
C GLY A 71 -23.24 41.53 -24.04
N VAL A 72 -22.54 42.44 -23.39
CA VAL A 72 -22.89 43.86 -23.20
C VAL A 72 -21.66 44.69 -23.53
#